data_AF-A0A355VDV6-F1
#
_entry.id   AF-A0A355VDV6-F1
#
_cell.length_a   1.000
_cell.length_b   1.000
_cell.length_c   1.000
_cell.angle_alpha   90.00
_cell.angle_beta   90.00
_cell.angle_gamma   90.00
#
_symmetry.space_group_name_H-M   'P 1'
#
loop_
_entity.id
_entity.type
_entity.pdbx_description
1 polymer ?
#
loop_
_entity_poly.entity_id
_entity_poly.type
_entity_poly.pdbx_seq_one_letter_code
_entity_poly.pdbx_strand_id
1 'polypeptide(L)'
;MKKLLVGLLALAVIIGAGMMLLVSNLDSIVKRAVESAGTDALGTPVRLESVAIDLRAGTASLYGFSVANPPGYSDQDMIRVDELSVAIDIASLNSDVIRITSIRSVNPYVLYELQGTRGNLNAIMDQFPPAAETQEPAGPLPVIAIDEISVNGIQGSLQSAQVSRAVDINLGNVLVTGVQGTPDELATQISRPLIAQLARNAAAALSSAIASGALEGELQQRASEAVDDLRSEAADQLEQVEDAVRSLRDRLLNNN
;
A
#
# COMPACT_ATOMS: atom_id res chain seq x y z
N MET A 1 -43.02 -31.87 19.23
CA MET A 1 -41.55 -32.02 19.11
C MET A 1 -41.08 -32.17 17.66
N LYS A 2 -41.57 -33.15 16.87
CA LYS A 2 -41.15 -33.34 15.46
C LYS A 2 -41.37 -32.11 14.55
N LYS A 3 -42.49 -31.39 14.71
CA LYS A 3 -42.81 -30.19 13.91
C LYS A 3 -41.92 -28.97 14.24
N LEU A 4 -41.46 -28.86 15.49
CA LEU A 4 -40.52 -27.82 15.91
C LEU A 4 -39.10 -28.09 15.37
N LEU A 5 -38.65 -29.35 15.40
CA LEU A 5 -37.38 -29.75 14.80
C LEU A 5 -37.34 -29.52 13.28
N VAL A 6 -38.45 -29.80 12.58
CA VAL A 6 -38.56 -29.53 11.14
C VAL A 6 -38.54 -28.04 10.81
N GLY A 7 -39.21 -27.21 11.62
CA GLY A 7 -39.18 -25.75 11.44
C GLY A 7 -37.79 -25.14 11.71
N LEU A 8 -37.07 -25.64 12.72
CA LEU A 8 -35.74 -25.16 13.08
C LEU A 8 -34.68 -25.59 12.05
N LEU A 9 -34.81 -26.80 11.50
CA LEU A 9 -33.98 -27.28 10.39
C LEU A 9 -34.22 -26.47 9.11
N ALA A 10 -35.48 -26.16 8.78
CA ALA A 10 -35.82 -25.33 7.63
C ALA A 10 -35.24 -23.90 7.75
N LEU A 11 -35.29 -23.31 8.94
CA LEU A 11 -34.69 -22.01 9.22
C LEU A 11 -33.15 -22.05 9.10
N ALA A 12 -32.51 -23.08 9.64
CA ALA A 12 -31.07 -23.28 9.50
C ALA A 12 -30.64 -23.45 8.02
N VAL A 13 -31.46 -24.13 7.21
CA VAL A 13 -31.23 -24.27 5.76
C VAL A 13 -31.40 -22.93 5.04
N ILE A 14 -32.38 -22.11 5.40
CA ILE A 14 -32.57 -20.77 4.80
C ILE A 14 -31.42 -19.83 5.17
N ILE A 15 -31.01 -19.82 6.45
CA ILE A 15 -29.86 -19.03 6.91
C ILE A 15 -28.58 -19.54 6.23
N GLY A 16 -28.39 -20.86 6.16
CA GLY A 16 -27.26 -21.48 5.49
C GLY A 16 -27.22 -21.15 4.00
N ALA A 17 -28.35 -21.23 3.30
CA ALA A 17 -28.46 -20.85 1.89
C ALA A 17 -28.22 -19.35 1.68
N GLY A 18 -28.73 -18.48 2.57
CA GLY A 18 -28.47 -17.04 2.55
C GLY A 18 -26.99 -16.71 2.76
N MET A 19 -26.36 -17.30 3.78
CA MET A 19 -24.91 -17.18 4.01
C MET A 19 -24.11 -17.71 2.81
N MET A 20 -24.51 -18.84 2.25
CA MET A 20 -23.85 -19.42 1.08
C MET A 20 -23.94 -18.50 -0.13
N LEU A 21 -25.08 -17.84 -0.35
CA LEU A 21 -25.24 -16.83 -1.41
C LEU A 21 -24.40 -15.57 -1.16
N LEU A 22 -24.26 -15.12 0.09
CA LEU A 22 -23.38 -14.01 0.44
C LEU A 22 -21.90 -14.34 0.17
N VAL A 23 -21.45 -15.51 0.63
CA VAL A 23 -20.08 -15.99 0.41
C VAL A 23 -19.81 -16.19 -1.08
N SER A 24 -20.80 -16.67 -1.85
CA SER A 24 -20.69 -16.86 -3.31
C SER A 24 -20.57 -15.55 -4.09
N ASN A 25 -20.96 -14.42 -3.50
CA ASN A 25 -20.90 -13.09 -4.13
C ASN A 25 -19.89 -12.15 -3.47
N LEU A 26 -19.11 -12.65 -2.50
CA LEU A 26 -18.22 -11.82 -1.70
C LEU A 26 -17.20 -11.08 -2.56
N ASP A 27 -16.60 -11.76 -3.52
CA ASP A 27 -15.67 -11.19 -4.49
C ASP A 27 -16.29 -10.01 -5.25
N SER A 28 -17.51 -10.19 -5.77
CA SER A 28 -18.22 -9.15 -6.52
C SER A 28 -18.68 -7.99 -5.65
N ILE A 29 -18.95 -8.22 -4.35
CA ILE A 29 -19.30 -7.18 -3.39
C ILE A 29 -18.07 -6.36 -3.04
N VAL A 30 -16.96 -7.03 -2.70
CA VAL A 30 -15.70 -6.36 -2.36
C VAL A 30 -15.17 -5.58 -3.55
N LYS A 31 -15.22 -6.15 -4.76
CA LYS A 31 -14.87 -5.45 -6.00
C LYS A 31 -15.60 -4.11 -6.11
N ARG A 32 -16.93 -4.14 -6.05
CA ARG A 32 -17.78 -2.93 -6.17
C ARG A 32 -17.53 -1.93 -5.04
N ALA A 33 -17.31 -2.42 -3.82
CA ALA A 33 -17.01 -1.56 -2.67
C ALA A 33 -15.67 -0.83 -2.85
N VAL A 34 -14.62 -1.53 -3.29
CA VAL A 34 -13.31 -0.94 -3.56
C VAL A 34 -13.38 0.06 -4.71
N GLU A 35 -14.02 -0.30 -5.82
CA GLU A 35 -14.18 0.60 -6.97
C GLU A 35 -14.96 1.87 -6.59
N SER A 36 -16.08 1.74 -5.87
CA SER A 36 -16.88 2.88 -5.44
C SER A 36 -16.15 3.74 -4.42
N ALA A 37 -15.71 3.16 -3.30
CA ALA A 37 -15.07 3.93 -2.23
C ALA A 37 -13.74 4.53 -2.67
N GLY A 38 -12.96 3.81 -3.49
CA GLY A 38 -11.74 4.34 -4.09
C GLY A 38 -12.00 5.48 -5.05
N THR A 39 -13.03 5.37 -5.90
CA THR A 39 -13.41 6.46 -6.81
C THR A 39 -13.86 7.70 -6.06
N ASP A 40 -14.66 7.51 -5.01
CA ASP A 40 -15.16 8.60 -4.18
C ASP A 40 -14.02 9.28 -3.39
N ALA A 41 -13.10 8.49 -2.84
CA ALA A 41 -11.97 9.01 -2.06
C ALA A 41 -10.92 9.72 -2.93
N LEU A 42 -10.64 9.20 -4.13
CA LEU A 42 -9.61 9.74 -5.02
C LEU A 42 -10.15 10.77 -6.02
N GLY A 43 -11.48 10.90 -6.16
CA GLY A 43 -12.10 11.81 -7.13
C GLY A 43 -11.86 11.42 -8.60
N THR A 44 -11.40 10.19 -8.85
CA THR A 44 -11.09 9.66 -10.18
C THR A 44 -11.39 8.16 -10.23
N PRO A 45 -11.79 7.57 -11.38
CA PRO A 45 -12.18 6.18 -11.44
C PRO A 45 -11.12 5.19 -10.91
N VAL A 46 -11.55 4.34 -9.98
CA VAL A 46 -10.83 3.15 -9.52
C VAL A 46 -11.48 1.91 -10.10
N ARG A 47 -10.67 0.99 -10.60
CA ARG A 47 -11.12 -0.25 -11.25
C ARG A 47 -10.37 -1.46 -10.71
N LEU A 48 -11.05 -2.59 -10.76
CA LEU A 48 -10.49 -3.91 -10.50
C LEU A 48 -10.87 -4.85 -11.64
N GLU A 49 -9.97 -5.77 -12.00
CA GLU A 49 -10.33 -6.87 -12.90
C GLU A 49 -11.17 -7.89 -12.13
N SER A 50 -10.61 -8.41 -11.04
CA SER A 50 -11.24 -9.43 -10.20
C SER A 50 -10.79 -9.35 -8.74
N VAL A 51 -11.54 -10.03 -7.89
CA VAL A 51 -11.25 -10.25 -6.47
C VAL A 51 -11.37 -11.74 -6.22
N ALA A 52 -10.47 -12.30 -5.41
CA ALA A 52 -10.54 -13.68 -4.96
C ALA A 52 -10.38 -13.73 -3.44
N ILE A 53 -11.40 -14.19 -2.74
CA ILE A 53 -11.38 -14.30 -1.28
C ILE A 53 -11.62 -15.76 -0.88
N ASP A 54 -10.68 -16.31 -0.10
CA ASP A 54 -10.84 -17.59 0.57
C ASP A 54 -10.88 -17.37 2.08
N LEU A 55 -12.10 -17.32 2.63
CA LEU A 55 -12.32 -17.14 4.07
C LEU A 55 -11.76 -18.29 4.92
N ARG A 56 -11.66 -19.50 4.36
CA ARG A 56 -11.14 -20.67 5.09
C ARG A 56 -9.62 -20.64 5.14
N ALA A 57 -8.99 -20.25 4.03
CA ALA A 57 -7.54 -20.06 3.96
C ALA A 57 -7.08 -18.73 4.57
N GLY A 58 -8.00 -17.78 4.81
CA GLY A 58 -7.69 -16.46 5.32
C GLY A 58 -6.98 -15.57 4.31
N THR A 59 -7.28 -15.75 3.02
CA THR A 59 -6.63 -14.99 1.95
C THR A 59 -7.62 -14.10 1.21
N ALA A 60 -7.14 -12.94 0.78
CA ALA A 60 -7.85 -12.06 -0.14
C ALA A 60 -6.85 -11.51 -1.15
N SER A 61 -7.21 -11.53 -2.43
CA SER A 61 -6.40 -11.01 -3.54
C SER A 61 -7.24 -10.13 -4.45
N LEU A 62 -6.69 -8.98 -4.83
CA LEU A 62 -7.23 -8.05 -5.80
C LEU A 62 -6.34 -8.12 -7.05
N TYR A 63 -6.94 -8.22 -8.23
CA TYR A 63 -6.22 -8.31 -9.49
C TYR A 63 -6.58 -7.17 -10.42
N GLY A 64 -5.58 -6.67 -11.16
CA GLY A 64 -5.75 -5.61 -12.14
C GLY A 64 -6.31 -4.34 -11.52
N PHE A 65 -5.79 -3.94 -10.36
CA PHE A 65 -6.16 -2.68 -9.72
C PHE A 65 -5.61 -1.51 -10.54
N SER A 66 -6.48 -0.57 -10.91
CA SER A 66 -6.03 0.66 -11.56
C SER A 66 -6.77 1.90 -11.07
N VAL A 67 -6.05 3.02 -11.12
CA VAL A 67 -6.57 4.36 -10.84
C VAL A 67 -6.36 5.20 -12.10
N ALA A 68 -7.44 5.68 -12.68
CA ALA A 68 -7.38 6.57 -13.84
C ALA A 68 -6.72 7.90 -13.47
N ASN A 69 -6.02 8.54 -14.42
CA ASN A 69 -5.54 9.91 -14.21
C ASN A 69 -6.69 10.85 -13.83
N PRO A 70 -6.46 11.85 -12.96
CA PRO A 70 -7.51 12.80 -12.62
C PRO A 70 -7.80 13.72 -13.81
N PRO A 71 -8.95 14.41 -13.82
CA PRO A 71 -9.28 15.36 -14.87
C PRO A 71 -8.18 16.40 -15.10
N GLY A 72 -7.86 16.66 -16.38
CA GLY A 72 -6.81 17.62 -16.78
C GLY A 72 -5.45 16.98 -17.09
N TYR A 73 -5.33 15.66 -17.01
CA TYR A 73 -4.15 14.88 -17.41
C TYR A 73 -4.52 13.86 -18.50
N SER A 74 -3.55 13.10 -19.01
CA SER A 74 -3.78 12.10 -20.07
C SER A 74 -4.78 11.01 -19.68
N ASP A 75 -5.36 10.33 -20.67
CA ASP A 75 -6.29 9.21 -20.48
C ASP A 75 -5.61 7.90 -20.00
N GLN A 76 -4.34 7.95 -19.60
CA GLN A 76 -3.61 6.79 -19.08
C GLN A 76 -3.94 6.54 -17.60
N ASP A 77 -3.83 5.29 -17.13
CA ASP A 77 -3.94 5.02 -15.69
C ASP A 77 -2.72 5.58 -14.94
N MET A 78 -2.97 6.36 -13.88
CA MET A 78 -1.91 6.93 -13.06
C MET A 78 -1.28 5.90 -12.12
N ILE A 79 -2.06 4.92 -11.67
CA ILE A 79 -1.60 3.81 -10.82
C ILE A 79 -2.14 2.53 -11.41
N ARG A 80 -1.28 1.51 -11.51
CA ARG A 80 -1.67 0.13 -11.83
C ARG A 80 -0.97 -0.83 -10.90
N VAL A 81 -1.64 -1.89 -10.48
CA VAL A 81 -1.07 -2.97 -9.68
C VAL A 81 -1.66 -4.29 -10.19
N ASP A 82 -0.78 -5.22 -10.59
CA ASP A 82 -1.22 -6.49 -11.17
C ASP A 82 -1.92 -7.36 -10.13
N GLU A 83 -1.33 -7.47 -8.93
CA GLU A 83 -1.88 -8.20 -7.79
C GLU A 83 -1.59 -7.44 -6.49
N LEU A 84 -2.62 -7.31 -5.66
CA LEU A 84 -2.50 -6.96 -4.24
C LEU A 84 -3.13 -8.08 -3.42
N SER A 85 -2.37 -8.73 -2.54
CA SER A 85 -2.87 -9.85 -1.75
C SER A 85 -2.47 -9.76 -0.28
N VAL A 86 -3.36 -10.29 0.57
CA VAL A 86 -3.18 -10.39 2.02
C VAL A 86 -3.52 -11.80 2.48
N ALA A 87 -2.74 -12.31 3.43
CA ALA A 87 -2.98 -13.57 4.11
C ALA A 87 -2.99 -13.34 5.62
N ILE A 88 -4.03 -13.84 6.28
CA ILE A 88 -4.27 -13.70 7.71
C ILE A 88 -4.31 -15.10 8.33
N ASP A 89 -3.65 -15.28 9.46
CA ASP A 89 -3.83 -16.47 10.27
C ASP A 89 -5.22 -16.42 10.93
N ILE A 90 -6.18 -17.17 10.39
CA ILE A 90 -7.56 -17.21 10.89
C ILE A 90 -7.63 -17.62 12.37
N ALA A 91 -6.70 -18.45 12.86
CA ALA A 91 -6.68 -18.84 14.26
C ALA A 91 -6.34 -17.66 15.20
N SER A 92 -5.59 -16.67 14.70
CA SER A 92 -5.18 -15.50 15.46
C SER A 92 -6.30 -14.48 15.71
N LEU A 93 -7.40 -14.54 14.93
CA LEU A 93 -8.51 -13.59 15.03
C LEU A 93 -9.23 -13.60 16.39
N ASN A 94 -9.10 -14.69 17.15
CA ASN A 94 -9.67 -14.82 18.49
C ASN A 94 -8.62 -14.63 19.60
N SER A 95 -7.43 -14.15 19.28
CA SER A 95 -6.33 -13.94 20.23
C SER A 95 -6.07 -12.45 20.46
N ASP A 96 -5.24 -12.12 21.46
CA ASP A 96 -4.86 -10.73 21.76
C ASP A 96 -4.05 -10.07 20.62
N VAL A 97 -3.46 -10.89 19.75
CA VAL A 97 -2.61 -10.45 18.64
C VAL A 97 -3.13 -11.01 17.33
N ILE A 98 -3.65 -10.16 16.45
CA ILE A 98 -4.05 -10.55 15.09
C ILE A 98 -2.77 -10.70 14.26
N ARG A 99 -2.59 -11.85 13.60
CA ARG A 99 -1.42 -12.14 12.77
C ARG A 99 -1.76 -12.12 11.29
N ILE A 100 -1.12 -11.22 10.57
CA ILE A 100 -1.10 -11.15 9.12
C ILE A 100 0.20 -11.83 8.65
N THR A 101 0.08 -12.96 7.98
CA THR A 101 1.24 -13.74 7.53
C THR A 101 1.93 -13.08 6.34
N SER A 102 1.18 -12.42 5.45
CA SER A 102 1.79 -11.69 4.33
C SER A 102 0.91 -10.60 3.79
N ILE A 103 1.51 -9.48 3.40
CA ILE A 103 0.95 -8.47 2.49
C ILE A 103 1.86 -8.43 1.26
N ARG A 104 1.31 -8.59 0.07
CA ARG A 104 2.09 -8.63 -1.17
C ARG A 104 1.49 -7.73 -2.25
N SER A 105 2.35 -7.00 -2.94
CA SER A 105 2.02 -6.27 -4.16
C SER A 105 2.96 -6.68 -5.30
N VAL A 106 2.39 -6.84 -6.49
CA VAL A 106 3.10 -7.29 -7.70
C VAL A 106 2.97 -6.24 -8.80
N ASN A 107 4.12 -5.85 -9.34
CA ASN A 107 4.30 -4.90 -10.44
C ASN A 107 3.51 -3.59 -10.27
N PRO A 108 3.61 -2.88 -9.13
CA PRO A 108 2.98 -1.58 -9.04
C PRO A 108 3.68 -0.61 -9.99
N TYR A 109 2.86 0.12 -10.74
CA TYR A 109 3.28 1.13 -11.71
C TYR A 109 2.64 2.47 -11.36
N VAL A 110 3.43 3.54 -11.35
CA VAL A 110 2.93 4.91 -11.14
C VAL A 110 3.34 5.81 -12.31
N LEU A 111 2.37 6.43 -12.97
CA LEU A 111 2.59 7.52 -13.92
C LEU A 111 2.47 8.85 -13.18
N TYR A 112 3.56 9.60 -13.13
CA TYR A 112 3.58 10.99 -12.68
C TYR A 112 3.60 11.92 -13.89
N GLU A 113 2.54 12.68 -14.07
CA GLU A 113 2.37 13.59 -15.21
C GLU A 113 2.36 15.04 -14.74
N LEU A 114 3.18 15.88 -15.38
CA LEU A 114 3.26 17.32 -15.14
C LEU A 114 2.54 18.11 -16.23
N GLN A 115 1.59 18.94 -15.80
CA GLN A 115 0.90 19.94 -16.63
C GLN A 115 1.29 21.33 -16.11
N GLY A 116 2.16 22.02 -16.84
CA GLY A 116 2.80 23.25 -16.35
C GLY A 116 3.70 22.97 -15.15
N THR A 117 3.35 23.51 -13.98
CA THR A 117 4.05 23.31 -12.70
C THR A 117 3.35 22.34 -11.76
N ARG A 118 2.20 21.78 -12.16
CA ARG A 118 1.36 20.96 -11.29
C ARG A 118 1.34 19.51 -11.76
N GLY A 119 1.51 18.59 -10.82
CA GLY A 119 1.49 17.15 -11.07
C GLY A 119 0.12 16.51 -10.80
N ASN A 120 -0.16 15.40 -11.48
CA ASN A 120 -1.36 14.60 -11.27
C ASN A 120 -1.52 14.11 -9.82
N LEU A 121 -0.42 13.75 -9.15
CA LEU A 121 -0.45 13.38 -7.73
C LEU A 121 -0.90 14.55 -6.83
N ASN A 122 -0.54 15.80 -7.16
CA ASN A 122 -1.02 16.95 -6.40
C ASN A 122 -2.54 17.12 -6.56
N ALA A 123 -3.09 16.81 -7.74
CA ALA A 123 -4.54 16.87 -7.96
C ALA A 123 -5.32 15.85 -7.13
N ILE A 124 -4.72 14.70 -6.85
CA ILE A 124 -5.27 13.69 -5.94
C ILE A 124 -5.10 14.11 -4.48
N MET A 125 -3.93 14.63 -4.08
CA MET A 125 -3.71 15.09 -2.70
C MET A 125 -4.74 16.14 -2.27
N ASP A 126 -5.15 17.03 -3.17
CA ASP A 126 -6.15 18.06 -2.90
C ASP A 126 -7.56 17.51 -2.62
N GLN A 127 -7.83 16.23 -2.92
CA GLN A 127 -9.10 15.57 -2.57
C GLN A 127 -9.18 15.20 -1.09
N PHE A 128 -8.02 15.03 -0.43
CA PHE A 128 -8.00 14.69 0.97
C PHE A 128 -8.21 15.94 1.82
N PRO A 129 -9.17 15.94 2.77
CA PRO A 129 -9.28 17.03 3.72
C PRO A 129 -7.97 17.16 4.51
N PRO A 130 -7.57 18.39 4.91
CA PRO A 130 -6.47 18.56 5.86
C PRO A 130 -6.74 17.67 7.07
N ALA A 131 -5.72 16.93 7.52
CA ALA A 131 -5.84 15.86 8.51
C ALA A 131 -6.86 16.22 9.60
N ALA A 132 -8.02 15.57 9.54
CA ALA A 132 -9.01 15.70 10.59
C ALA A 132 -8.36 15.21 11.88
N GLU A 133 -8.59 15.91 13.00
CA GLU A 133 -8.21 15.42 14.32
C GLU A 133 -8.80 14.03 14.50
N THR A 134 -7.95 13.01 14.41
CA THR A 134 -8.33 11.62 14.58
C THR A 134 -8.96 11.51 15.96
N GLN A 135 -10.27 11.24 16.02
CA GLN A 135 -10.92 11.00 17.29
C GLN A 135 -10.22 9.82 17.95
N GLU A 136 -9.74 10.01 19.18
CA GLU A 136 -9.10 8.94 19.93
C GLU A 136 -10.05 7.73 19.98
N PRO A 137 -9.57 6.54 19.64
CA PRO A 137 -10.39 5.35 19.64
C PRO A 137 -10.96 5.12 21.05
N ALA A 138 -12.27 4.90 21.13
CA ALA A 138 -12.94 4.55 22.38
C ALA A 138 -12.66 3.06 22.70
N GLY A 139 -11.45 2.76 23.19
CA GLY A 139 -11.07 1.43 23.68
C GLY A 139 -9.63 1.02 23.36
N PRO A 140 -9.15 -0.11 23.94
CA PRO A 140 -7.84 -0.65 23.62
C PRO A 140 -7.78 -1.06 22.14
N LEU A 141 -6.76 -0.57 21.43
CA LEU A 141 -6.50 -0.92 20.04
C LEU A 141 -5.99 -2.37 19.94
N PRO A 142 -6.41 -3.12 18.91
CA PRO A 142 -5.89 -4.46 18.68
C PRO A 142 -4.39 -4.39 18.35
N VAL A 143 -3.61 -5.32 18.91
CA VAL A 143 -2.22 -5.51 18.49
C VAL A 143 -2.22 -6.36 17.23
N ILE A 144 -1.50 -5.89 16.21
CA ILE A 144 -1.37 -6.58 14.93
C ILE A 144 0.10 -6.94 14.73
N ALA A 145 0.36 -8.18 14.35
CA ALA A 145 1.67 -8.64 13.89
C ALA A 145 1.61 -8.91 12.39
N ILE A 146 2.60 -8.43 11.64
CA ILE A 146 2.75 -8.68 10.21
C ILE A 146 4.10 -9.35 9.98
N ASP A 147 4.06 -10.60 9.52
CA ASP A 147 5.28 -11.39 9.34
C ASP A 147 6.08 -10.87 8.13
N GLU A 148 5.39 -10.54 7.02
CA GLU A 148 6.03 -10.03 5.79
C GLU A 148 5.14 -9.01 5.05
N ILE A 149 5.77 -7.96 4.54
CA ILE A 149 5.25 -7.05 3.53
C ILE A 149 6.23 -7.02 2.36
N SER A 150 5.80 -7.45 1.18
CA SER A 150 6.61 -7.44 -0.03
C SER A 150 5.95 -6.66 -1.16
N VAL A 151 6.74 -5.81 -1.82
CA VAL A 151 6.33 -5.06 -3.00
C VAL A 151 7.36 -5.33 -4.09
N ASN A 152 6.95 -6.03 -5.14
CA ASN A 152 7.87 -6.52 -6.17
C ASN A 152 7.62 -5.83 -7.50
N GLY A 153 8.70 -5.47 -8.21
CA GLY A 153 8.63 -4.94 -9.57
C GLY A 153 8.08 -3.51 -9.64
N ILE A 154 8.43 -2.65 -8.68
CA ILE A 154 7.96 -1.27 -8.61
C ILE A 154 8.51 -0.50 -9.82
N GLN A 155 7.61 0.11 -10.57
CA GLN A 155 7.90 0.88 -11.75
C GLN A 155 7.24 2.26 -11.64
N GLY A 156 7.86 3.23 -12.29
CA GLY A 156 7.30 4.56 -12.44
C GLY A 156 7.64 5.14 -13.79
N SER A 157 6.85 6.11 -14.23
CA SER A 157 7.16 6.90 -15.41
C SER A 157 6.87 8.36 -15.12
N LEU A 158 7.80 9.24 -15.52
CA LEU A 158 7.64 10.69 -15.48
C LEU A 158 7.33 11.18 -16.89
N GLN A 159 6.22 11.91 -17.03
CA GLN A 159 5.83 12.57 -18.27
C GLN A 159 5.58 14.07 -18.05
N SER A 160 5.91 14.89 -19.05
CA SER A 160 5.68 16.33 -19.02
C SER A 160 5.55 16.86 -20.44
N ALA A 161 4.72 17.88 -20.66
CA ALA A 161 4.65 18.58 -21.95
C ALA A 161 6.00 19.20 -22.38
N GLN A 162 6.92 19.42 -21.44
CA GLN A 162 8.26 19.97 -21.67
C GLN A 162 9.30 18.89 -21.99
N VAL A 163 9.00 17.61 -21.72
CA VAL A 163 9.92 16.49 -21.97
C VAL A 163 9.33 15.64 -23.09
N SER A 164 10.01 15.57 -24.22
CA SER A 164 9.51 14.94 -25.45
C SER A 164 9.42 13.40 -25.38
N ARG A 165 9.94 12.78 -24.31
CA ARG A 165 9.84 11.34 -24.03
C ARG A 165 9.59 11.10 -22.55
N ALA A 166 8.78 10.09 -22.26
CA ALA A 166 8.60 9.60 -20.89
C ALA A 166 9.93 9.09 -20.33
N VAL A 167 10.17 9.36 -19.04
CA VAL A 167 11.34 8.84 -18.32
C VAL A 167 10.85 7.71 -17.43
N ASP A 168 11.17 6.47 -17.81
CA ASP A 168 10.82 5.30 -17.04
C ASP A 168 11.87 5.04 -15.94
N ILE A 169 11.37 4.75 -14.74
CA ILE A 169 12.15 4.56 -13.53
C ILE A 169 11.79 3.19 -12.95
N ASN A 170 12.79 2.33 -12.79
CA ASN A 170 12.63 1.06 -12.07
C ASN A 170 13.01 1.28 -10.60
N LEU A 171 12.02 1.20 -9.73
CA LEU A 171 12.16 1.38 -8.29
C LEU A 171 12.35 0.05 -7.55
N GLY A 172 12.58 -1.05 -8.27
CA GLY A 172 13.00 -2.33 -7.70
C GLY A 172 11.94 -2.95 -6.80
N ASN A 173 12.40 -3.57 -5.71
CA ASN A 173 11.56 -4.26 -4.75
C ASN A 173 11.70 -3.64 -3.36
N VAL A 174 10.67 -3.82 -2.54
CA VAL A 174 10.68 -3.50 -1.12
C VAL A 174 10.27 -4.73 -0.31
N LEU A 175 10.97 -4.95 0.81
CA LEU A 175 10.65 -5.98 1.78
C LEU A 175 10.72 -5.42 3.20
N VAL A 176 9.65 -5.63 3.96
CA VAL A 176 9.58 -5.34 5.40
C VAL A 176 9.13 -6.61 6.10
N THR A 177 9.84 -7.01 7.16
CA THR A 177 9.57 -8.28 7.85
C THR A 177 9.44 -8.06 9.35
N GLY A 178 8.52 -8.80 9.98
CA GLY A 178 8.43 -8.92 11.43
C GLY A 178 8.10 -7.62 12.15
N VAL A 179 7.02 -6.95 11.74
CA VAL A 179 6.50 -5.76 12.43
C VAL A 179 5.36 -6.13 13.35
N GLN A 180 5.25 -5.47 14.49
CA GLN A 180 4.18 -5.71 15.45
C GLN A 180 3.87 -4.46 16.26
N GLY A 181 2.60 -4.18 16.47
CA GLY A 181 2.16 -3.11 17.36
C GLY A 181 0.70 -2.74 17.17
N THR A 182 0.32 -1.66 17.82
CA THR A 182 -0.90 -0.92 17.51
C THR A 182 -0.82 -0.30 16.10
N PRO A 183 -1.95 0.11 15.49
CA PRO A 183 -1.96 0.73 14.17
C PRO A 183 -0.94 1.88 13.98
N ASP A 184 -0.77 2.76 14.96
CA ASP A 184 0.18 3.89 14.88
C ASP A 184 1.64 3.43 14.94
N GLU A 185 1.93 2.43 15.78
CA GLU A 185 3.26 1.82 15.86
C GLU A 185 3.59 1.09 14.55
N LEU A 186 2.64 0.36 13.97
CA LEU A 186 2.81 -0.29 12.68
C LEU A 186 3.01 0.71 11.54
N ALA A 187 2.24 1.79 11.50
CA ALA A 187 2.42 2.83 10.50
C ALA A 187 3.86 3.37 10.53
N THR A 188 4.41 3.58 11.72
CA THR A 188 5.81 4.01 11.90
C THR A 188 6.82 2.92 11.50
N GLN A 189 6.60 1.68 11.93
CA GLN A 189 7.48 0.55 11.65
C GLN A 189 7.51 0.16 10.16
N ILE A 190 6.44 0.42 9.41
CA ILE A 190 6.33 0.13 7.98
C ILE A 190 6.83 1.31 7.14
N SER A 191 6.39 2.53 7.45
CA SER A 191 6.69 3.72 6.62
C SER A 191 8.18 4.00 6.54
N ARG A 192 8.91 3.91 7.64
CA ARG A 192 10.36 4.18 7.69
C ARG A 192 11.17 3.27 6.75
N PRO A 193 11.15 1.94 6.90
CA PRO A 193 11.91 1.07 6.01
C PRO A 193 11.41 1.14 4.57
N LEU A 194 10.10 1.36 4.35
CA LEU A 194 9.53 1.54 3.02
C LEU A 194 10.09 2.80 2.33
N ILE A 195 10.01 3.97 2.98
CA ILE A 195 10.53 5.25 2.45
C ILE A 195 12.03 5.14 2.20
N ALA A 196 12.80 4.62 3.16
CA ALA A 196 14.24 4.48 3.01
C ALA A 196 14.62 3.53 1.85
N GLN A 197 13.90 2.43 1.65
CA GLN A 197 14.12 1.52 0.51
C GLN A 197 13.75 2.17 -0.81
N LEU A 198 12.59 2.84 -0.89
CA LEU A 198 12.16 3.56 -2.09
C LEU A 198 13.14 4.68 -2.46
N ALA A 199 13.61 5.47 -1.49
CA ALA A 199 14.60 6.52 -1.71
C ALA A 199 15.92 5.96 -2.26
N ARG A 200 16.42 4.84 -1.70
CA ARG A 200 17.61 4.16 -2.23
C ARG A 200 17.40 3.63 -3.64
N ASN A 201 16.24 3.03 -3.92
CA ASN A 201 15.94 2.49 -5.24
C ASN A 201 15.81 3.63 -6.28
N ALA A 202 15.17 4.74 -5.92
CA ALA A 202 15.08 5.94 -6.75
C ALA A 202 16.47 6.54 -7.01
N ALA A 203 17.30 6.70 -5.98
CA ALA A 203 18.66 7.21 -6.11
C ALA A 203 19.51 6.32 -7.02
N ALA A 204 19.37 4.99 -6.92
CA ALA A 204 20.04 4.03 -7.79
C ALA A 204 19.55 4.14 -9.25
N ALA A 205 18.24 4.27 -9.46
CA ALA A 205 17.66 4.41 -10.79
C ALA A 205 18.09 5.73 -11.47
N LEU A 206 18.07 6.85 -10.74
CA LEU A 206 18.57 8.14 -11.25
C LEU A 206 20.08 8.08 -11.53
N SER A 207 20.88 7.49 -10.63
CA SER A 207 22.32 7.30 -10.85
C SER A 207 22.60 6.49 -12.12
N SER A 208 21.81 5.44 -12.35
CA SER A 208 21.89 4.61 -13.57
C SER A 208 21.53 5.43 -14.82
N ALA A 209 20.47 6.23 -14.77
CA ALA A 209 20.07 7.10 -15.88
C ALA A 209 21.18 8.12 -16.23
N ILE A 210 21.82 8.72 -15.21
CA ILE A 210 22.98 9.61 -15.38
C ILE A 210 24.17 8.86 -16.01
N ALA A 211 24.53 7.69 -15.48
CA ALA A 211 25.67 6.90 -15.95
C ALA A 211 25.47 6.40 -17.40
N SER A 212 24.24 6.15 -17.80
CA SER A 212 23.88 5.74 -19.17
C SER A 212 23.86 6.87 -20.19
N GLY A 213 23.97 8.14 -19.74
CA GLY A 213 23.84 9.32 -20.60
C GLY A 213 22.40 9.61 -21.03
N ALA A 214 21.39 9.00 -20.39
CA ALA A 214 19.98 9.26 -20.67
C ALA A 214 19.52 10.66 -20.24
N LEU A 215 20.27 11.29 -19.32
CA LEU A 215 20.06 12.64 -18.83
C LEU A 215 21.27 13.50 -19.22
N GLU A 216 21.02 14.63 -19.87
CA GLU A 216 22.08 15.56 -20.33
C GLU A 216 21.83 16.98 -19.81
N GLY A 217 22.90 17.77 -19.71
CA GLY A 217 22.84 19.19 -19.36
C GLY A 217 22.26 19.46 -17.97
N GLU A 218 21.31 20.39 -17.89
CA GLU A 218 20.72 20.84 -16.63
C GLU A 218 19.92 19.73 -15.91
N LEU A 219 19.35 18.78 -16.65
CA LEU A 219 18.65 17.63 -16.08
C LEU A 219 19.59 16.67 -15.36
N GLN A 220 20.80 16.48 -15.89
CA GLN A 220 21.83 15.66 -15.25
C GLN A 220 22.28 16.26 -13.92
N GLN A 221 22.48 17.57 -13.87
CA GLN A 221 22.88 18.28 -12.66
C GLN A 221 21.80 18.17 -11.57
N ARG A 222 20.55 18.48 -11.91
CA ARG A 222 19.41 18.37 -10.98
C ARG A 222 19.20 16.93 -10.50
N ALA A 223 19.39 15.94 -11.38
CA ALA A 223 19.30 14.54 -11.00
C ALA A 223 20.42 14.14 -10.03
N SER A 224 21.63 14.67 -10.20
CA SER A 224 22.76 14.40 -9.29
C SER A 224 22.51 15.00 -7.91
N GLU A 225 22.04 16.26 -7.86
CA GLU A 225 21.65 16.93 -6.62
C GLU A 225 20.54 16.14 -5.88
N ALA A 226 19.48 15.74 -6.61
CA ALA A 226 18.40 14.94 -6.02
C ALA A 226 18.87 13.57 -5.50
N VAL A 227 19.84 12.93 -6.18
CA VAL A 227 20.44 11.67 -5.71
C VAL A 227 21.19 11.87 -4.40
N ASP A 228 21.94 12.96 -4.26
CA ASP A 228 22.70 13.27 -3.05
C ASP A 228 21.76 13.60 -1.87
N ASP A 229 20.70 14.38 -2.12
CA ASP A 229 19.67 14.68 -1.13
C ASP A 229 18.96 13.40 -0.62
N LEU A 230 18.51 12.54 -1.54
CA LEU A 230 17.86 11.26 -1.19
C LEU A 230 18.78 10.35 -0.37
N ARG A 231 20.08 10.34 -0.66
CA ARG A 231 21.07 9.55 0.09
C ARG A 231 21.28 10.11 1.49
N SER A 232 21.36 11.43 1.63
CA SER A 232 21.48 12.09 2.93
C SER A 232 20.27 11.81 3.79
N GLU A 233 19.06 12.04 3.28
CA GLU A 233 17.83 11.85 4.04
C GLU A 233 17.61 10.39 4.45
N ALA A 234 17.91 9.44 3.56
CA ALA A 234 17.84 8.02 3.89
C ALA A 234 18.88 7.62 4.95
N ALA A 235 20.06 8.24 4.99
CA ALA A 235 21.07 8.01 6.01
C ALA A 235 20.63 8.56 7.37
N ASP A 236 20.10 9.78 7.40
CA ASP A 236 19.61 10.42 8.63
C ASP A 236 18.46 9.62 9.27
N GLN A 237 17.54 9.08 8.47
CA GLN A 237 16.46 8.23 8.98
C GLN A 237 16.98 6.91 9.57
N LEU A 238 18.04 6.32 9.00
CA LEU A 238 18.65 5.10 9.53
C LEU A 238 19.37 5.35 10.85
N GLU A 239 20.09 6.47 10.98
CA GLU A 239 20.76 6.87 12.22
C GLU A 239 19.75 7.05 13.37
N GLN A 240 18.62 7.72 13.10
CA GLN A 240 17.55 7.87 14.09
C GLN A 240 16.97 6.52 14.55
N VAL A 241 16.90 5.52 13.66
CA VAL A 241 16.46 4.17 14.03
C VAL A 241 17.50 3.46 14.88
N GLU A 242 18.78 3.56 14.55
CA GLU A 242 19.85 2.99 15.36
C GLU A 242 19.86 3.59 16.77
N ASP A 243 19.73 4.90 16.89
CA ASP A 243 19.72 5.59 18.18
C ASP A 243 18.47 5.23 19.00
N ALA A 244 17.30 5.13 18.35
CA ALA A 244 16.08 4.65 19.01
C ALA A 244 16.26 3.21 19.54
N VAL A 245 16.84 2.31 18.73
CA VAL A 245 17.11 0.92 19.13
C VAL A 245 18.15 0.84 20.26
N ARG A 246 19.22 1.65 20.20
CA ARG A 246 20.23 1.74 21.27
C ARG A 246 19.61 2.23 22.57
N SER A 247 18.81 3.29 22.52
CA SER A 247 18.14 3.83 23.72
C SER A 247 17.17 2.83 24.35
N LEU A 248 16.44 2.05 23.54
CA LEU A 248 15.58 0.96 24.02
C LEU A 248 16.40 -0.16 24.66
N ARG A 249 17.51 -0.56 24.04
CA ARG A 249 18.42 -1.57 24.61
C ARG A 249 18.99 -1.12 25.95
N ASP A 250 19.48 0.11 26.04
CA ASP A 250 20.07 0.64 27.27
C ASP A 250 19.04 0.73 28.41
N ARG A 251 17.79 1.06 28.08
CA ARG A 251 16.67 1.00 29.03
C ARG A 251 16.39 -0.41 29.54
N LEU A 252 16.48 -1.42 28.69
CA LEU A 252 16.28 -2.82 29.09
C LEU A 252 17.45 -3.37 29.91
N LEU A 253 18.67 -2.89 29.67
CA LEU A 253 19.86 -3.29 30.42
C LEU A 253 19.97 -2.59 31.79
N ASN A 254 19.50 -1.35 31.92
CA ASN A 254 19.55 -0.57 33.16
C ASN A 254 18.38 -0.84 34.13
N ASN A 255 17.41 -1.68 33.75
CA ASN A 255 16.24 -1.99 34.57
C ASN A 255 16.29 -3.41 35.19
N ASN A 256 17.49 -4.00 35.27
CA ASN A 256 17.81 -5.24 35.98
C ASN A 256 18.74 -4.96 37.17
#